data_AF-A0A355AWB3-F1
#
_entry.id   AF-A0A355AWB3-F1
#
_cell.length_a   1.000
_cell.length_b   1.000
_cell.length_c   1.000
_cell.angle_alpha   90.00
_cell.angle_beta   90.00
_cell.angle_gamma   90.00
#
_symmetry.space_group_name_H-M   'P 1'
#
loop_
_entity.id
_entity.type
_entity.pdbx_description
1 polymer ?
#
loop_
_entity_poly.entity_id
_entity_poly.type
_entity_poly.pdbx_seq_one_letter_code
_entity_poly.pdbx_strand_id
1 'polypeptide(L)' 'MNDGGRIPVCGMISRYNDTGLPNGPDTLPRLMRAVLTRRLLMRGYIVTDHGNRLDAFMS' A
#
# COMPACT_ATOMS: atom_id res chain seq x y z
N MET A 1 13.18 5.10 -1.59
CA MET A 1 12.54 4.17 -2.54
C MET A 1 13.35 4.15 -3.81
N ASN A 2 13.80 2.98 -4.25
CA ASN A 2 14.68 2.88 -5.40
C ASN A 2 13.89 2.99 -6.71
N ASP A 3 14.59 3.30 -7.78
CA ASP A 3 14.02 3.26 -9.13
C ASP A 3 13.60 1.83 -9.49
N GLY A 4 12.41 1.68 -10.10
CA GLY A 4 11.82 0.37 -10.40
C GLY A 4 11.26 -0.36 -9.17
N GLY A 5 11.15 0.31 -8.03
CA GLY A 5 10.64 -0.27 -6.78
C GLY A 5 9.20 -0.79 -6.90
N ARG A 6 8.90 -1.85 -6.14
CA ARG A 6 7.56 -2.45 -6.05
C ARG A 6 7.00 -2.25 -4.64
N ILE A 7 5.75 -1.78 -4.57
CA ILE A 7 5.04 -1.53 -3.33
C ILE A 7 3.80 -2.41 -3.29
N PRO A 8 3.83 -3.52 -2.53
CA PRO A 8 2.62 -4.26 -2.23
C PRO A 8 1.80 -3.46 -1.19
N VAL A 9 0.51 -3.27 -1.44
CA VAL A 9 -0.40 -2.59 -0.52
C VAL A 9 -1.33 -3.62 0.11
N CYS A 10 -1.13 -3.89 1.40
CA CYS A 10 -1.98 -4.78 2.18
C CYS A 10 -2.73 -4.02 3.28
N GLY A 11 -4.05 -3.94 3.11
CA GLY A 11 -4.95 -3.35 4.10
C GLY A 11 -4.74 -1.85 4.32
N MET A 12 -5.60 -1.32 5.17
CA MET A 12 -5.55 0.07 5.65
C MET A 12 -5.83 0.10 7.15
N ILE A 13 -5.19 -0.80 7.91
CA ILE A 13 -5.47 -1.00 9.34
C ILE A 13 -5.33 0.32 10.11
N SER A 14 -4.31 1.12 9.78
CA SER A 14 -4.09 2.43 10.37
C SER A 14 -5.21 3.45 10.10
N ARG A 15 -6.10 3.18 9.13
CA ARG A 15 -7.23 4.04 8.73
C ARG A 15 -8.59 3.49 9.12
N TYR A 16 -8.69 2.31 9.74
CA TYR A 16 -10.01 1.74 10.09
C TYR A 16 -10.77 2.56 11.12
N ASN A 17 -10.05 3.35 11.93
CA ASN A 17 -10.64 4.23 12.93
C ASN A 17 -10.87 5.67 12.40
N ASP A 18 -10.62 5.93 11.12
CA ASP A 18 -10.83 7.24 10.54
C ASP A 18 -12.34 7.54 10.53
N THR A 19 -12.78 8.50 11.34
CA THR A 19 -14.19 8.95 11.40
C THR A 19 -14.51 10.00 10.33
N GLY A 20 -13.53 10.37 9.52
CA GLY A 20 -13.63 11.36 8.46
C GLY A 20 -12.33 11.48 7.69
N LEU A 21 -12.29 12.40 6.72
CA LEU A 21 -11.08 12.66 5.95
C LEU A 21 -9.98 13.24 6.86
N PRO A 22 -8.72 12.77 6.74
CA PRO A 22 -7.63 13.31 7.51
C PRO A 22 -7.42 14.79 7.16
N ASN A 23 -7.29 15.62 8.20
CA ASN A 23 -7.00 17.04 8.04
C ASN A 23 -5.60 17.24 7.43
N GLY A 24 -5.49 18.16 6.47
CA GLY A 24 -4.21 18.58 5.91
C GLY A 24 -4.17 18.62 4.38
N PRO A 25 -3.04 19.06 3.80
CA PRO A 25 -2.88 19.15 2.36
C PRO A 25 -2.85 17.76 1.73
N ASP A 26 -3.52 17.62 0.58
CA ASP A 26 -3.51 16.38 -0.19
C ASP A 26 -2.07 16.04 -0.65
N THR A 27 -1.60 14.87 -0.25
CA THR A 27 -0.25 14.37 -0.57
C THR A 27 -0.23 13.46 -1.80
N LEU A 28 -1.39 13.14 -2.38
CA LEU A 28 -1.53 12.29 -3.56
C LEU A 28 -0.70 12.80 -4.75
N PRO A 29 -0.64 14.11 -5.08
CA PRO A 29 0.17 14.58 -6.20
C PRO A 29 1.67 14.30 -6.00
N ARG A 30 2.16 14.40 -4.76
CA ARG A 30 3.55 14.09 -4.42
C ARG A 30 3.85 12.60 -4.58
N LEU A 31 2.92 11.75 -4.16
CA LEU A 31 3.02 10.31 -4.36
C LEU A 31 3.03 9.95 -5.84
N MET A 32 2.09 10.50 -6.63
CA MET A 32 1.99 10.23 -8.07
C MET A 32 3.26 10.69 -8.83
N ARG A 33 3.85 11.82 -8.45
CA ARG A 33 5.16 12.23 -8.97
C ARG A 33 6.25 11.20 -8.69
N ALA A 34 6.28 10.64 -7.48
CA ALA A 34 7.26 9.61 -7.12
C ALA A 34 7.05 8.32 -7.94
N VAL A 35 5.80 7.92 -8.15
CA VAL A 35 5.43 6.75 -8.98
C VAL A 35 5.92 6.93 -10.41
N LEU A 36 5.68 8.10 -11.00
CA LEU A 36 6.11 8.41 -12.36
C LEU A 36 7.64 8.48 -12.47
N THR A 37 8.27 9.34 -11.66
CA THR A 37 9.72 9.62 -11.78
C THR A 37 10.60 8.43 -11.41
N ARG A 38 10.16 7.59 -10.46
CA ARG A 38 10.90 6.39 -10.03
C ARG A 38 10.37 5.10 -10.65
N ARG A 39 9.40 5.17 -11.58
CA ARG A 39 8.85 4.01 -12.30
C ARG A 39 8.36 2.90 -11.34
N LEU A 40 7.57 3.31 -10.35
CA LEU A 40 7.15 2.41 -9.27
C LEU A 40 5.94 1.58 -9.69
N LEU A 41 5.93 0.32 -9.28
CA LEU A 41 4.77 -0.55 -9.39
C LEU A 41 4.07 -0.62 -8.03
N MET A 42 2.83 -0.14 -7.94
CA MET A 42 1.99 -0.28 -6.76
C MET A 42 0.89 -1.30 -7.03
N ARG A 43 0.75 -2.31 -6.17
CA ARG A 43 -0.26 -3.36 -6.33
C ARG A 43 -0.93 -3.68 -5.01
N GLY A 44 -2.25 -3.51 -4.97
CA GLY A 44 -3.07 -3.95 -3.85
C GLY A 44 -3.24 -5.46 -3.82
N TYR A 45 -3.32 -6.03 -2.62
CA TYR A 45 -3.82 -7.38 -2.39
C TYR A 45 -4.53 -7.46 -1.04
N ILE A 46 -5.48 -8.39 -0.92
CA ILE A 46 -6.16 -8.68 0.35
C ILE A 46 -5.51 -9.92 0.95
N VAL A 47 -5.11 -9.85 2.22
CA VAL A 47 -4.35 -10.93 2.88
C VAL A 47 -5.13 -12.25 2.91
N THR A 48 -6.46 -12.18 3.02
CA THR A 48 -7.32 -13.38 3.05
C THR A 48 -7.32 -14.15 1.74
N ASP A 49 -6.97 -13.51 0.62
CA ASP A 49 -6.83 -14.19 -0.68
C ASP A 49 -5.68 -15.21 -0.69
N HIS A 50 -4.78 -15.13 0.29
CA HIS A 50 -3.64 -16.04 0.49
C HIS A 50 -3.76 -16.90 1.75
N GLY A 51 -4.96 -16.98 2.36
CA GLY A 51 -5.18 -17.74 3.60
C GLY A 51 -4.81 -19.23 3.48
N ASN A 52 -4.95 -19.81 2.29
CA ASN A 52 -4.52 -21.19 1.98
C ASN A 52 -3.00 -21.42 2.08
N ARG A 53 -2.20 -20.36 2.20
CA ARG A 53 -0.75 -20.43 2.38
C ARG A 53 -0.31 -20.08 3.80
N LEU A 54 -1.24 -19.79 4.70
CA LEU A 54 -0.95 -19.32 6.05
C LEU A 54 -0.01 -20.29 6.81
N ASP A 55 -0.28 -21.60 6.73
CA ASP A 55 0.56 -22.63 7.34
C ASP A 55 2.02 -22.56 6.88
N ALA A 56 2.27 -22.24 5.61
CA ALA A 56 3.61 -22.11 5.06
C ALA A 56 4.36 -20.85 5.53
N PHE A 57 3.65 -19.87 6.12
CA PHE A 57 4.24 -18.64 6.68
C PHE A 57 4.37 -18.66 8.20
N MET A 58 3.79 -19.64 8.89
CA MET A 58 3.82 -19.79 10.35
C MET A 58 4.82 -20.86 10.84
N SER A 59 5.54 -21.50 9.92
CA SER A 59 6.67 -22.40 10.19
C SER A 59 8.01 -21.68 10.09
#